data_AF-A0A936PK02-F1
#
_entry.id   AF-A0A936PK02-F1
#
_cell.length_a   1.000
_cell.length_b   1.000
_cell.length_c   1.000
_cell.angle_alpha   90.00
_cell.angle_beta   90.00
_cell.angle_gamma   90.00
#
_symmetry.space_group_name_H-M   'P 1'
#
loop_
_entity.id
_entity.type
_entity.pdbx_description
1 polymer ?
#
loop_
_entity_poly.entity_id
_entity_poly.type
_entity_poly.pdbx_seq_one_letter_code
_entity_poly.pdbx_strand_id
1 'polypeptide(L)'
;MTAEDLGYNSSLEEFRKGHNLSDLEVGRVISEHKERYIVRTTQGECEAEITGNMRFTARGREDFPAVGDWVALTAYDQGTAIIHSIFPRSSVIARQAVGKSGEIQIIAANIDCAFLVQAVDRDFNINRLERYLTICHSSGVEPIIVLNKTDLVGQDRLSEILE
;
A
#
# COMPACT_ATOMS: atom_id res chain seq x y z
N MET A 1 -2.66 18.83 8.46
CA MET A 1 -2.14 17.72 7.66
C MET A 1 -2.45 18.07 6.22
N THR A 2 -1.43 18.21 5.38
CA THR A 2 -1.56 18.55 3.96
C THR A 2 -1.65 17.27 3.12
N ALA A 3 -1.84 17.41 1.81
CA ALA A 3 -1.81 16.25 0.91
C ALA A 3 -0.38 15.69 0.80
N GLU A 4 0.63 16.56 0.85
CA GLU A 4 2.06 16.20 0.83
C GLU A 4 2.45 15.38 2.07
N ASP A 5 1.88 15.70 3.25
CA ASP A 5 2.07 14.90 4.47
C ASP A 5 1.62 13.44 4.28
N LEU A 6 0.67 13.20 3.37
CA LEU A 6 0.16 11.86 3.02
C LEU A 6 0.94 11.23 1.86
N GLY A 7 1.94 11.91 1.30
CA GLY A 7 2.74 11.46 0.17
C GLY A 7 2.25 11.92 -1.21
N TYR A 8 1.41 12.96 -1.28
CA TYR A 8 1.01 13.54 -2.57
C TYR A 8 2.20 14.28 -3.19
N ASN A 9 2.39 14.13 -4.50
CA ASN A 9 3.56 14.67 -5.20
C ASN A 9 3.20 15.18 -6.60
N SER A 10 4.19 15.78 -7.28
CA SER A 10 4.03 16.39 -8.60
C SER A 10 3.50 15.43 -9.66
N SER A 11 3.98 14.18 -9.68
CA SER A 11 3.56 13.16 -10.64
C SER A 11 2.08 12.82 -10.51
N LEU A 12 1.58 12.77 -9.27
CA LEU A 12 0.15 12.58 -8.99
C LEU A 12 -0.66 13.79 -9.44
N GLU A 13 -0.19 15.00 -9.16
CA GLU A 13 -0.86 16.24 -9.60
C GLU A 13 -0.92 16.39 -11.13
N GLU A 14 0.15 15.99 -11.83
CA GLU A 14 0.20 15.94 -13.30
C GLU A 14 -0.81 14.92 -13.84
N PHE A 15 -0.86 13.73 -13.25
CA PHE A 15 -1.86 12.72 -13.61
C PHE A 15 -3.29 13.25 -13.41
N ARG A 16 -3.56 13.91 -12.27
CA ARG A 16 -4.86 14.49 -11.94
C ARG A 16 -5.31 15.50 -13.00
N LYS A 17 -4.43 16.43 -13.37
CA LYS A 17 -4.70 17.44 -14.41
C LYS A 17 -4.89 16.80 -15.78
N GLY A 18 -4.03 15.85 -16.15
CA GLY A 18 -4.09 15.17 -17.45
C GLY A 18 -5.34 14.32 -17.67
N HIS A 19 -6.03 13.92 -16.60
CA HIS A 19 -7.23 13.08 -16.65
C HIS A 19 -8.52 13.83 -16.27
N ASN A 20 -8.51 15.17 -16.25
CA ASN A 20 -9.66 16.00 -15.89
C ASN A 20 -10.25 15.67 -14.51
N LEU A 21 -9.39 15.34 -13.54
CA LEU A 21 -9.78 15.04 -12.16
C LEU A 21 -9.56 16.23 -11.21
N SER A 22 -9.33 17.42 -11.77
CA SER A 22 -9.03 18.64 -11.02
C SER A 22 -10.17 19.07 -10.09
N ASP A 23 -11.42 18.81 -10.48
CA ASP A 23 -12.61 19.17 -9.70
C ASP A 23 -12.95 18.15 -8.60
N LEU A 24 -12.24 17.01 -8.57
CA LEU A 24 -12.44 15.95 -7.58
C LEU A 24 -11.49 16.14 -6.40
N GLU A 25 -11.94 15.77 -5.20
CA GLU A 25 -11.04 15.67 -4.05
C GLU A 25 -10.10 14.47 -4.25
N VAL A 26 -8.91 14.55 -3.65
CA VAL A 26 -7.95 13.44 -3.63
C VAL A 26 -7.75 12.93 -2.22
N GLY A 27 -7.53 11.63 -2.10
CA GLY A 27 -7.24 11.01 -0.81
C GLY A 27 -6.47 9.72 -0.97
N ARG A 28 -5.93 9.25 0.14
CA ARG A 28 -5.16 8.01 0.21
C ARG A 28 -5.97 6.94 0.93
N VAL A 29 -6.09 5.77 0.31
CA VAL A 29 -6.77 4.62 0.91
C VAL A 29 -5.95 4.12 2.10
N ILE A 30 -6.55 4.08 3.29
CA ILE A 30 -5.90 3.64 4.52
C ILE A 30 -6.45 2.32 5.05
N SER A 31 -7.64 1.91 4.61
CA SER A 31 -8.23 0.60 4.93
C SER A 31 -9.10 0.08 3.78
N GLU A 32 -9.15 -1.25 3.65
CA GLU A 32 -9.96 -1.99 2.67
C GLU A 32 -10.73 -3.13 3.36
N HIS A 33 -12.05 -3.11 3.24
CA HIS A 33 -12.96 -4.11 3.81
C HIS A 33 -14.04 -4.51 2.80
N LYS A 34 -13.73 -5.48 1.93
CA LYS A 34 -14.70 -6.06 0.96
C LYS A 34 -15.45 -4.98 0.17
N GLU A 35 -14.71 -4.16 -0.57
CA GLU A 35 -15.20 -3.06 -1.42
C GLU A 35 -15.71 -1.81 -0.68
N ARG A 36 -15.57 -1.76 0.65
CA ARG A 36 -15.63 -0.53 1.42
C ARG A 36 -14.22 -0.07 1.75
N TYR A 37 -13.97 1.22 1.55
CA TYR A 37 -12.67 1.83 1.73
C TYR A 37 -12.76 2.88 2.82
N ILE A 38 -11.71 3.03 3.60
CA ILE A 38 -11.52 4.24 4.39
C ILE A 38 -10.45 5.06 3.66
N VAL A 39 -10.79 6.28 3.30
CA VAL A 39 -9.91 7.19 2.58
C VAL A 39 -9.58 8.38 3.46
N ARG A 40 -8.30 8.66 3.62
CA ARG A 40 -7.79 9.86 4.29
C ARG A 40 -7.61 10.97 3.26
N THR A 41 -8.37 12.05 3.43
CA THR A 41 -8.21 13.30 2.67
C THR A 41 -7.60 14.38 3.56
N THR A 42 -7.39 15.57 3.01
CA THR A 42 -6.97 16.75 3.78
C THR A 42 -8.01 17.22 4.80
N GLN A 43 -9.29 16.88 4.58
CA GLN A 43 -10.41 17.26 5.45
C GLN A 43 -10.68 16.24 6.57
N GLY A 44 -10.20 15.01 6.43
CA GLY A 44 -10.41 13.96 7.42
C GLY A 44 -10.47 12.57 6.80
N GLU A 45 -11.05 11.62 7.54
CA GLU A 45 -11.36 10.29 7.02
C GLU A 45 -12.79 10.25 6.53
N CYS A 46 -13.02 9.52 5.44
CA CYS A 46 -14.34 9.19 4.95
C CYS A 46 -14.42 7.71 4.56
N GLU A 47 -15.60 7.13 4.71
CA GLU A 47 -15.93 5.86 4.09
C GLU A 47 -16.17 6.09 2.60
N ALA A 48 -15.62 5.25 1.75
CA ALA A 48 -15.75 5.39 0.32
C ALA A 48 -16.12 4.08 -0.37
N GLU A 49 -16.90 4.21 -1.43
CA GLU A 49 -17.29 3.11 -2.31
C GLU A 49 -16.88 3.42 -3.75
N ILE A 50 -16.67 2.38 -4.55
CA ILE A 50 -16.34 2.54 -5.98
C ILE A 50 -17.59 2.82 -6.81
N THR A 51 -17.41 3.53 -7.93
CA THR A 51 -18.50 3.68 -8.91
C THR A 51 -18.94 2.33 -9.48
N GLY A 52 -20.22 2.25 -9.89
CA GLY A 52 -20.74 1.08 -10.60
C GLY A 52 -20.01 0.80 -11.93
N ASN A 53 -19.53 1.84 -12.61
CA ASN A 53 -18.71 1.69 -13.81
C ASN A 53 -17.40 0.95 -13.51
N MET A 54 -16.66 1.38 -12.48
CA MET A 54 -15.42 0.72 -12.05
C MET A 54 -15.67 -0.75 -11.69
N ARG A 55 -16.77 -1.03 -10.98
CA ARG A 55 -17.19 -2.40 -10.65
C ARG A 55 -17.46 -3.26 -11.88
N PHE A 56 -18.08 -2.70 -12.91
CA PHE A 56 -18.44 -3.44 -14.12
C PHE A 56 -17.27 -3.63 -15.08
N THR A 57 -16.35 -2.67 -15.15
CA THR A 57 -15.18 -2.72 -16.06
C THR A 57 -13.99 -3.46 -15.50
N ALA A 58 -13.96 -3.73 -14.19
CA ALA A 58 -12.90 -4.47 -13.52
C ALA A 58 -12.78 -5.90 -14.08
N ARG A 59 -11.57 -6.29 -14.45
CA ARG A 59 -11.20 -7.63 -14.91
C ARG A 59 -10.77 -8.53 -13.77
N GLY A 60 -10.25 -7.93 -12.70
CA GLY A 60 -9.76 -8.63 -11.53
C GLY A 60 -9.76 -7.76 -10.29
N ARG A 61 -9.35 -8.33 -9.16
CA ARG A 61 -9.32 -7.62 -7.87
C ARG A 61 -8.27 -6.52 -7.84
N GLU A 62 -7.24 -6.63 -8.67
CA GLU A 62 -6.18 -5.65 -8.87
C GLU A 62 -6.69 -4.32 -9.44
N ASP A 63 -7.85 -4.31 -10.11
CA ASP A 63 -8.46 -3.10 -10.66
C ASP A 63 -9.24 -2.30 -9.61
N PHE A 64 -9.42 -2.86 -8.41
CA PHE A 64 -10.03 -2.15 -7.28
C PHE A 64 -8.98 -1.40 -6.47
N PRO A 65 -9.39 -0.36 -5.72
CA PRO A 65 -8.50 0.32 -4.79
C PRO A 65 -7.93 -0.66 -3.77
N ALA A 66 -6.68 -0.44 -3.38
CA ALA A 66 -5.97 -1.16 -2.32
C ALA A 66 -5.39 -0.17 -1.32
N VAL A 67 -4.99 -0.65 -0.15
CA VAL A 67 -4.36 0.19 0.87
C VAL A 67 -3.10 0.85 0.30
N GLY A 68 -2.99 2.16 0.49
CA GLY A 68 -1.91 3.00 -0.02
C GLY A 68 -2.19 3.62 -1.39
N ASP A 69 -3.26 3.22 -2.10
CA ASP A 69 -3.66 3.86 -3.35
C ASP A 69 -4.06 5.31 -3.14
N TRP A 70 -3.68 6.15 -4.10
CA TRP A 70 -4.25 7.48 -4.28
C TRP A 70 -5.50 7.38 -5.15
N VAL A 71 -6.56 8.06 -4.73
CA VAL A 71 -7.86 8.03 -5.39
C VAL A 71 -8.43 9.42 -5.57
N ALA A 72 -9.18 9.62 -6.67
CA ALA A 72 -10.01 10.79 -6.88
C ALA A 72 -11.44 10.46 -6.47
N LEU A 73 -12.05 11.31 -5.66
CA LEU A 73 -13.34 11.06 -5.04
C LEU A 73 -14.21 12.31 -4.95
N THR A 74 -15.52 12.08 -4.82
CA THR A 74 -16.50 13.12 -4.50
C THR A 74 -17.18 12.75 -3.20
N ALA A 75 -17.17 13.65 -2.21
CA ALA A 75 -18.01 13.52 -1.03
C ALA A 75 -19.48 13.74 -1.41
N TYR A 76 -20.39 12.88 -0.96
CA TYR A 76 -21.82 13.01 -1.27
C TYR A 76 -22.72 13.06 -0.02
N ASP A 77 -22.21 12.69 1.15
CA ASP A 77 -22.85 12.90 2.46
C ASP A 77 -21.76 13.10 3.55
N GLN A 78 -22.18 13.39 4.78
CA GLN A 78 -21.27 13.55 5.92
C GLN A 78 -20.50 12.25 6.20
N GLY A 79 -19.24 12.22 5.79
CA GLY A 79 -18.33 11.11 6.04
C GLY A 79 -18.37 10.01 4.99
N THR A 80 -19.09 10.18 3.87
CA THR A 80 -19.11 9.22 2.76
C THR A 80 -18.71 9.82 1.42
N ALA A 81 -18.05 9.01 0.59
CA ALA A 81 -17.54 9.43 -0.70
C ALA A 81 -17.65 8.34 -1.77
N ILE A 82 -17.58 8.75 -3.04
CA ILE A 82 -17.51 7.84 -4.20
C ILE A 82 -16.15 8.00 -4.86
N ILE A 83 -15.44 6.88 -5.02
CA ILE A 83 -14.16 6.79 -5.75
C ILE A 83 -14.45 6.71 -7.25
N HIS A 84 -13.98 7.71 -7.97
CA HIS A 84 -14.12 7.82 -9.43
C HIS A 84 -12.92 7.26 -10.18
N SER A 85 -11.71 7.39 -9.62
CA SER A 85 -10.48 6.96 -10.27
C SER A 85 -9.42 6.56 -9.25
N ILE A 86 -8.55 5.63 -9.65
CA ILE A 86 -7.34 5.22 -8.93
C ILE A 86 -6.16 5.78 -9.71
N PHE A 87 -5.21 6.39 -9.00
CA PHE A 87 -3.99 6.93 -9.59
C PHE A 87 -3.01 5.81 -9.92
N PRO A 88 -2.04 6.02 -10.84
CA PRO A 88 -1.04 5.02 -11.17
C PRO A 88 -0.23 4.62 -9.93
N ARG A 89 0.01 3.32 -9.79
CA ARG A 89 0.77 2.77 -8.66
C ARG A 89 2.27 2.86 -8.94
N SER A 90 3.04 3.45 -8.04
CA SER A 90 4.51 3.49 -8.12
C SER A 90 5.16 2.19 -7.66
N SER A 91 4.53 1.49 -6.71
CA SER A 91 4.95 0.19 -6.19
C SER A 91 3.74 -0.64 -5.80
N VAL A 92 3.89 -1.97 -5.87
CA VAL A 92 2.82 -2.92 -5.54
C VAL A 92 3.40 -4.15 -4.84
N ILE A 93 2.96 -4.39 -3.61
CA ILE A 93 3.18 -5.66 -2.91
C ILE A 93 1.91 -6.48 -3.02
N ALA A 94 2.02 -7.67 -3.61
CA ALA A 94 0.88 -8.55 -3.83
C ALA A 94 1.19 -10.01 -3.45
N ARG A 95 0.13 -10.79 -3.24
CA ARG A 95 0.20 -12.23 -2.97
C ARG A 95 -0.83 -12.99 -3.80
N GLN A 96 -0.63 -14.28 -3.97
CA GLN A 96 -1.66 -15.16 -4.50
C GLN A 96 -2.83 -15.26 -3.51
N ALA A 97 -4.04 -15.12 -4.02
CA ALA A 97 -5.26 -15.27 -3.23
C ALA A 97 -5.46 -16.74 -2.81
N VAL A 98 -5.96 -16.94 -1.59
CA VAL A 98 -6.24 -18.28 -1.06
C VAL A 98 -7.53 -18.81 -1.71
N GLY A 99 -7.49 -20.01 -2.29
CA GLY A 99 -8.68 -20.74 -2.73
C GLY A 99 -9.17 -20.46 -4.16
N LYS A 100 -8.50 -19.58 -4.91
CA LYS A 100 -8.75 -19.39 -6.34
C LYS A 100 -7.42 -19.40 -7.08
N SER A 101 -7.20 -20.42 -7.91
CA SER A 101 -5.96 -20.57 -8.67
C SER A 101 -5.72 -19.36 -9.57
N GLY A 102 -4.72 -18.55 -9.24
CA GLY A 102 -4.20 -17.48 -10.10
C GLY A 102 -4.70 -16.06 -9.82
N GLU A 103 -5.68 -15.84 -8.93
CA GLU A 103 -6.07 -14.46 -8.58
C GLU A 103 -4.98 -13.81 -7.70
N ILE A 104 -4.55 -12.60 -8.08
CA ILE A 104 -3.58 -11.80 -7.33
C ILE A 104 -4.35 -10.86 -6.41
N GLN A 105 -3.96 -10.80 -5.14
CA GLN A 105 -4.46 -9.84 -4.18
C GLN A 105 -3.34 -8.85 -3.83
N ILE A 106 -3.59 -7.56 -4.08
CA ILE A 106 -2.73 -6.48 -3.62
C ILE A 106 -2.84 -6.37 -2.10
N ILE A 107 -1.69 -6.38 -1.43
CA ILE A 107 -1.59 -6.17 0.01
C ILE A 107 -1.46 -4.67 0.29
N ALA A 108 -0.60 -4.00 -0.47
CA ALA A 108 -0.41 -2.56 -0.39
C ALA A 108 0.20 -2.00 -1.69
N ALA A 109 -0.04 -0.72 -1.93
CA ALA A 109 0.47 0.05 -3.05
C ALA A 109 1.13 1.36 -2.60
N ASN A 110 2.00 1.92 -3.45
CA ASN A 110 2.68 3.19 -3.23
C ASN A 110 3.45 3.26 -1.89
N ILE A 111 4.14 2.16 -1.58
CA ILE A 111 5.07 2.08 -0.46
C ILE A 111 6.47 2.40 -0.98
N ASP A 112 7.17 3.32 -0.31
CA ASP A 112 8.56 3.65 -0.66
C ASP A 112 9.55 2.68 -0.01
N CYS A 113 9.27 2.24 1.22
CA CYS A 113 10.17 1.44 2.03
C CYS A 113 9.44 0.34 2.84
N ALA A 114 10.06 -0.82 2.97
CA ALA A 114 9.61 -1.94 3.80
C ALA A 114 10.63 -2.27 4.89
N PHE A 115 10.21 -2.22 6.15
CA PHE A 115 11.03 -2.64 7.29
C PHE A 115 10.94 -4.15 7.46
N LEU A 116 12.02 -4.86 7.14
CA LEU A 116 12.16 -6.30 7.28
C LEU A 116 12.66 -6.65 8.67
N VAL A 117 11.73 -6.82 9.61
CA VAL A 117 12.04 -7.08 11.01
C VAL A 117 12.31 -8.58 11.23
N GLN A 118 13.50 -8.92 11.74
CA GLN A 118 13.84 -10.26 12.19
C GLN A 118 14.36 -10.26 13.62
N ALA A 119 13.92 -11.24 14.41
CA ALA A 119 14.48 -11.47 15.73
C ALA A 119 15.82 -12.19 15.64
N VAL A 120 16.80 -11.73 16.42
CA VAL A 120 18.14 -12.35 16.48
C VAL A 120 18.21 -13.56 17.41
N ASP A 121 17.11 -13.90 18.08
CA ASP A 121 17.00 -15.05 18.96
C ASP A 121 16.88 -16.37 18.15
N ARG A 122 15.91 -17.23 18.46
CA ARG A 122 15.82 -18.57 17.87
C ARG A 122 15.20 -18.60 16.47
N ASP A 123 14.64 -17.49 15.99
CA ASP A 123 13.91 -17.42 14.72
C ASP A 123 14.65 -16.60 13.63
N PHE A 124 15.95 -16.36 13.78
CA PHE A 124 16.73 -15.72 12.71
C PHE A 124 16.80 -16.66 11.49
N ASN A 125 16.34 -16.20 10.33
CA ASN A 125 16.19 -17.04 9.15
C ASN A 125 16.58 -16.27 7.87
N ILE A 126 17.76 -16.57 7.36
CA ILE A 126 18.34 -15.94 6.15
C ILE A 126 17.47 -16.21 4.93
N ASN A 127 17.05 -17.46 4.70
CA ASN A 127 16.20 -17.81 3.55
C ASN A 127 14.90 -17.00 3.53
N ARG A 128 14.31 -16.73 4.71
CA ARG A 128 13.13 -15.88 4.83
C ARG A 128 13.45 -14.42 4.51
N LEU A 129 14.61 -13.91 4.95
CA LEU A 129 15.06 -12.57 4.65
C LEU A 129 15.28 -12.37 3.14
N GLU A 130 16.00 -13.29 2.50
CA GLU A 130 16.25 -13.30 1.05
C GLU A 130 14.94 -13.29 0.24
N ARG A 131 13.95 -14.07 0.67
CA ARG A 131 12.62 -14.07 0.06
C ARG A 131 11.93 -12.71 0.17
N TYR A 132 12.00 -12.05 1.32
CA TYR A 132 11.40 -10.72 1.48
C TYR A 132 12.15 -9.65 0.71
N LEU A 133 13.48 -9.73 0.66
CA LEU A 133 14.31 -8.87 -0.18
C LEU A 133 13.93 -9.01 -1.66
N THR A 134 13.73 -10.24 -2.13
CA THR A 134 13.28 -10.51 -3.50
C THR A 134 11.92 -9.85 -3.79
N ILE A 135 10.97 -9.97 -2.86
CA ILE A 135 9.65 -9.32 -3.00
C ILE A 135 9.81 -7.80 -3.07
N CYS A 136 10.55 -7.19 -2.14
CA CYS A 136 10.76 -5.74 -2.11
C CYS A 136 11.38 -5.24 -3.42
N HIS A 137 12.43 -5.92 -3.89
CA HIS A 137 13.10 -5.58 -5.14
C HIS A 137 12.16 -5.69 -6.35
N SER A 138 11.40 -6.79 -6.46
CA SER A 138 10.42 -6.95 -7.55
C SER A 138 9.28 -5.94 -7.53
N SER A 139 8.99 -5.38 -6.35
CA SER A 139 7.89 -4.45 -6.11
C SER A 139 8.32 -2.98 -6.20
N GLY A 140 9.61 -2.69 -6.39
CA GLY A 140 10.14 -1.31 -6.37
C GLY A 140 10.09 -0.66 -4.98
N VAL A 141 10.17 -1.46 -3.93
CA VAL A 141 10.13 -1.01 -2.52
C VAL A 141 11.52 -1.16 -1.91
N GLU A 142 12.03 -0.12 -1.26
CA GLU A 142 13.35 -0.15 -0.61
C GLU A 142 13.30 -0.98 0.69
N PRO A 143 14.09 -2.05 0.83
CA PRO A 143 14.10 -2.85 2.05
C PRO A 143 15.05 -2.27 3.11
N ILE A 144 14.56 -2.12 4.34
CA ILE A 144 15.39 -1.81 5.52
C ILE A 144 15.36 -3.01 6.47
N ILE A 145 16.51 -3.64 6.69
CA ILE A 145 16.63 -4.78 7.59
C ILE A 145 16.69 -4.27 9.04
N VAL A 146 15.83 -4.80 9.90
CA VAL A 146 15.79 -4.46 11.33
C VAL A 146 15.98 -5.72 12.16
N LEU A 147 17.10 -5.79 12.86
CA LEU A 147 17.37 -6.85 13.83
C LEU A 147 16.78 -6.44 15.19
N ASN A 148 15.75 -7.15 15.65
CA ASN A 148 15.10 -6.90 16.93
C ASN A 148 15.44 -7.97 17.98
N LYS A 149 15.13 -7.66 19.25
CA LYS A 149 15.42 -8.52 20.44
C LYS A 149 16.91 -8.83 20.66
N THR A 150 17.78 -7.86 20.38
CA THR A 150 19.23 -8.01 20.57
C THR A 150 19.63 -8.18 22.03
N ASP A 151 18.75 -7.83 22.96
CA ASP A 151 18.90 -8.05 24.41
C ASP A 151 18.86 -9.53 24.83
N LEU A 152 18.33 -10.42 23.98
CA LEU A 152 18.17 -11.85 24.30
C LEU A 152 19.36 -12.73 23.91
N VAL A 153 20.40 -12.16 23.30
CA VAL A 153 21.58 -12.90 22.82
C VAL A 153 22.89 -12.25 23.29
N GLY A 154 23.95 -13.05 23.39
CA GLY A 154 25.29 -12.55 23.67
C GLY A 154 25.90 -11.80 22.46
N GLN A 155 26.94 -11.00 22.72
CA GLN A 155 27.65 -10.23 21.69
C GLN A 155 28.20 -11.11 20.57
N ASP A 156 28.75 -12.28 20.89
CA ASP A 156 29.32 -13.20 19.90
C ASP A 156 28.29 -13.60 18.83
N ARG A 157 27.07 -13.94 19.27
CA ARG A 157 25.97 -14.33 18.36
C ARG A 157 25.49 -13.16 17.51
N LEU A 158 25.51 -11.95 18.06
CA LEU A 158 25.11 -10.75 17.32
C LEU A 158 26.13 -10.42 16.22
N SER A 159 27.42 -10.54 16.51
CA SER A 159 28.49 -10.35 15.53
C SER A 159 28.38 -11.36 14.38
N GLU A 160 28.13 -12.64 14.66
CA GLU A 160 27.90 -13.66 13.63
C GLU A 160 26.76 -13.33 12.66
N ILE A 161 25.72 -12.62 13.12
CA ILE A 161 24.57 -12.25 12.30
C ILE A 161 24.85 -11.01 11.44
N LEU A 162 25.79 -10.17 11.87
CA LEU A 162 26.14 -8.92 11.19
C LEU A 162 27.24 -9.08 10.13
N GLU A 163 27.99 -10.20 10.16
CA GLU A 163 28.97 -10.59 9.14
C GLU A 163 28.31 -11.14 7.86
#